data_AF-A0A2V9SLX8-F1
#
_entry.id   AF-A0A2V9SLX8-F1
#
_cell.length_a   1.000
_cell.length_b   1.000
_cell.length_c   1.000
_cell.angle_alpha   90.00
_cell.angle_beta   90.00
_cell.angle_gamma   90.00
#
_symmetry.space_group_name_H-M   'P 1'
#
loop_
_entity.id
_entity.type
_entity.pdbx_description
1 polymer ?
#
loop_
_entity_poly.entity_id
_entity_poly.type
_entity_poly.pdbx_seq_one_letter_code
_entity_poly.pdbx_strand_id
1 'polypeptide(L)'
;MDYRETRGWEVKEQRFLRQFRGKSLADPITVDRDIVNYTRRDAVLACHSTRSEESAFAGPSILFATCRQQTAMKLSSKSRFLFHPRFAGKKLLFCLLFTAALSSGSDTPARRRHTQIRYIMGTLCEITAYPTDQDKDNTDIAINAAFDELKRIDSVLSNWNPNSELMRMNSAASRPDVGGIRPAVTLSPELFERIKIALDVARDSQGLFDPTVGPLVRAWGFLPSPTKPQNRARVVAAARSKVGWEKVKLDTVEHTVQFAAPDMEIDLGGIAKGYAAGKAAQVLREHSIQSGLVSLGASSITAIGNAPGATGWRVFIRDPRDGQSPAPWIDLHDGESLATSGTYEKTVSVGKSRHSHIIDPRTDEAIGGAVSVTVLLDDAEIADALTKPFFMSPPRSAEYWAKWLARFPKASIILMTAPGGNLEWIRAGAHAERFLILPLETGRTHVAKTN
;
A
#
# COMPACT_ATOMS: atom_id res chain seq x y z
N MET A 1 -14.35 17.70 -23.48
CA MET A 1 -13.35 16.83 -22.82
C MET A 1 -12.03 17.09 -23.50
N ASP A 2 -11.18 17.94 -22.92
CA ASP A 2 -9.78 18.02 -23.33
C ASP A 2 -8.98 17.08 -22.45
N TYR A 3 -8.48 16.01 -23.06
CA TYR A 3 -7.53 15.10 -22.43
C TYR A 3 -6.15 15.73 -22.54
N ARG A 4 -5.52 16.04 -21.40
CA ARG A 4 -4.12 16.47 -21.35
C ARG A 4 -3.35 15.56 -20.41
N GLU A 5 -2.57 14.67 -20.99
CA GLU A 5 -1.54 13.90 -20.29
C GLU A 5 -0.20 14.64 -20.47
N THR A 6 0.57 14.80 -19.39
CA THR A 6 1.89 15.45 -19.42
C THR A 6 2.96 14.49 -18.91
N ARG A 7 3.49 13.64 -19.81
CA ARG A 7 4.91 13.21 -19.93
C ARG A 7 5.07 12.74 -21.40
N GLY A 8 5.93 13.31 -22.22
CA GLY A 8 7.38 13.18 -22.13
C GLY A 8 7.85 11.95 -22.93
N TRP A 9 8.24 12.19 -24.19
CA TRP A 9 9.03 11.39 -25.16
C TRP A 9 8.48 10.14 -25.89
N GLU A 10 7.22 9.71 -25.74
CA GLU A 10 6.69 8.55 -26.49
C GLU A 10 5.42 8.80 -27.33
N VAL A 11 5.13 10.03 -27.78
CA VAL A 11 4.13 10.26 -28.84
C VAL A 11 4.83 10.29 -30.20
N LYS A 12 5.39 9.16 -30.62
CA LYS A 12 6.02 9.03 -31.96
C LYS A 12 5.03 8.72 -33.08
N GLU A 13 3.76 8.41 -32.79
CA GLU A 13 2.76 8.16 -33.82
C GLU A 13 1.56 9.11 -33.74
N GLN A 14 1.26 9.79 -34.87
CA GLN A 14 0.07 10.64 -35.05
C GLN A 14 -1.26 9.88 -34.91
N ARG A 15 -1.22 8.54 -34.85
CA ARG A 15 -2.41 7.69 -34.69
C ARG A 15 -3.13 7.96 -33.37
N PHE A 16 -2.39 8.13 -32.27
CA PHE A 16 -2.98 8.30 -30.94
C PHE A 16 -3.86 9.56 -30.82
N LEU A 17 -3.46 10.66 -31.50
CA LEU A 17 -4.18 11.94 -31.45
C LEU A 17 -5.52 11.92 -32.20
N ARG A 18 -5.78 10.90 -33.05
CA ARG A 18 -7.00 10.81 -33.87
C ARG A 18 -7.88 9.60 -33.58
N GLN A 19 -7.39 8.60 -32.86
CA GLN A 19 -8.07 7.31 -32.68
C GLN A 19 -9.40 7.37 -31.91
N PHE A 20 -9.68 8.47 -31.21
CA PHE A 20 -10.93 8.65 -30.44
C PHE A 20 -11.88 9.68 -31.04
N ARG A 21 -11.57 10.29 -32.20
CA ARG A 21 -12.48 11.20 -32.88
C ARG A 21 -13.70 10.45 -33.40
N GLY A 22 -14.90 10.91 -33.05
CA GLY A 22 -16.18 10.35 -33.51
C GLY A 22 -16.78 9.28 -32.58
N LYS A 23 -16.11 8.93 -31.48
CA LYS A 23 -16.63 7.98 -30.49
C LYS A 23 -17.78 8.58 -29.68
N SER A 24 -18.83 7.80 -29.46
CA SER A 24 -20.05 8.21 -28.76
C SER A 24 -20.66 7.04 -27.99
N LEU A 25 -21.76 7.27 -27.26
CA LEU A 25 -22.51 6.18 -26.60
C LEU A 25 -23.03 5.12 -27.58
N ALA A 26 -23.19 5.45 -28.86
CA ALA A 26 -23.62 4.53 -29.92
C ALA A 26 -22.45 3.84 -30.67
N ASP A 27 -21.22 4.36 -30.56
CA ASP A 27 -19.98 3.71 -31.03
C ASP A 27 -18.91 3.83 -29.94
N PRO A 28 -18.94 2.94 -28.92
CA PRO A 28 -18.02 2.99 -27.81
C PRO A 28 -16.59 2.63 -28.22
N ILE A 29 -15.63 3.01 -27.37
CA ILE A 29 -14.23 2.61 -27.54
C ILE A 29 -14.11 1.12 -27.25
N THR A 30 -13.47 0.38 -28.16
CA THR A 30 -13.26 -1.06 -28.03
C THR A 30 -11.78 -1.38 -28.00
N VAL A 31 -11.36 -2.19 -27.02
CA VAL A 31 -9.95 -2.46 -26.73
C VAL A 31 -9.27 -3.09 -27.95
N ASP A 32 -9.87 -4.07 -28.59
CA ASP A 32 -9.21 -4.82 -29.69
C ASP A 32 -9.19 -4.06 -31.04
N ARG A 33 -9.98 -3.00 -31.20
CA ARG A 33 -10.08 -2.22 -32.45
C ARG A 33 -9.38 -0.87 -32.37
N ASP A 34 -9.59 -0.16 -31.26
CA ASP A 34 -9.19 1.24 -31.10
C ASP A 34 -7.92 1.39 -30.23
N ILE A 35 -7.49 0.34 -29.52
CA ILE A 35 -6.30 0.31 -28.64
C ILE A 35 -5.47 -0.97 -28.89
N VAL A 36 -4.60 -0.93 -29.90
CA VAL A 36 -3.78 -2.11 -30.26
C VAL A 36 -2.46 -2.10 -29.46
N ASN A 37 -2.08 -3.27 -28.90
CA ASN A 37 -0.94 -3.53 -27.99
C ASN A 37 -1.11 -3.04 -26.54
N TYR A 38 -1.97 -3.73 -25.77
CA TYR A 38 -2.05 -3.59 -24.32
C TYR A 38 -1.72 -4.91 -23.61
N THR A 39 -0.74 -4.87 -22.70
CA THR A 39 -0.49 -5.95 -21.74
C THR A 39 -1.39 -5.72 -20.52
N ARG A 40 -2.36 -6.60 -20.29
CA ARG A 40 -3.40 -6.44 -19.24
C ARG A 40 -2.82 -6.16 -17.85
N ARG A 41 -3.03 -4.94 -17.34
CA ARG A 41 -3.03 -4.58 -15.90
C ARG A 41 -3.96 -3.39 -15.64
N ASP A 42 -5.17 -3.72 -15.18
CA ASP A 42 -6.06 -2.90 -14.35
C ASP A 42 -6.34 -1.46 -14.84
N ALA A 43 -7.40 -1.30 -15.62
CA ALA A 43 -8.03 0.00 -15.88
C ALA A 43 -9.43 0.02 -15.23
N VAL A 44 -9.63 0.93 -14.28
CA VAL A 44 -10.94 1.23 -13.68
C VAL A 44 -11.66 2.25 -14.56
N LEU A 45 -12.82 1.87 -15.11
CA LEU A 45 -13.75 2.79 -15.77
C LEU A 45 -14.63 3.45 -14.70
N ALA A 46 -14.53 4.77 -14.52
CA ALA A 46 -15.50 5.55 -13.76
C ALA A 46 -16.46 6.24 -14.73
N CYS A 47 -17.76 5.93 -14.63
CA CYS A 47 -18.82 6.62 -15.36
C CYS A 47 -19.67 7.40 -14.35
N HIS A 48 -19.79 8.72 -14.53
CA HIS A 48 -20.75 9.55 -13.80
C HIS A 48 -22.00 9.74 -14.66
N SER A 49 -23.17 9.34 -14.14
CA SER A 49 -24.46 9.84 -14.63
C SER A 49 -25.20 10.54 -13.49
N THR A 50 -25.52 11.81 -13.73
CA THR A 50 -26.35 12.69 -12.91
C THR A 50 -27.84 12.46 -13.18
N ARG A 51 -28.64 12.14 -12.16
CA ARG A 51 -29.89 12.84 -11.77
C ARG A 51 -30.74 12.02 -10.77
N SER A 52 -30.96 12.66 -9.62
CA SER A 52 -32.16 12.70 -8.77
C SER A 52 -33.14 11.53 -8.80
N GLU A 53 -33.24 10.82 -7.66
CA GLU A 53 -34.50 10.67 -6.92
C GLU A 53 -34.19 10.16 -5.49
N GLU A 54 -34.79 10.83 -4.51
CA GLU A 54 -34.63 10.59 -3.08
C GLU A 54 -35.28 9.26 -2.66
N SER A 55 -34.56 8.42 -1.92
CA SER A 55 -35.12 7.66 -0.81
C SER A 55 -34.02 7.13 0.10
N ALA A 56 -34.22 7.30 1.40
CA ALA A 56 -33.25 7.13 2.46
C ALA A 56 -32.81 5.68 2.67
N PHE A 57 -31.49 5.44 2.73
CA PHE A 57 -30.88 4.39 3.57
C PHE A 57 -29.47 4.83 3.97
N ALA A 58 -29.21 4.82 5.28
CA ALA A 58 -27.96 5.23 5.91
C ALA A 58 -26.86 4.17 5.77
N GLY A 59 -25.61 4.61 5.53
CA GLY A 59 -24.38 3.82 5.65
C GLY A 59 -23.50 3.84 4.38
N PRO A 60 -22.19 4.18 4.46
CA PRO A 60 -21.32 4.19 3.29
C PRO A 60 -20.86 2.75 2.97
N SER A 61 -21.60 2.08 2.09
CA SER A 61 -21.25 0.80 1.50
C SER A 61 -20.57 1.01 0.14
N ILE A 62 -19.30 0.63 0.02
CA ILE A 62 -18.60 0.56 -1.27
C ILE A 62 -19.05 -0.74 -1.97
N LEU A 63 -19.92 -0.61 -2.97
CA LEU A 63 -20.41 -1.73 -3.80
C LEU A 63 -19.40 -2.03 -4.92
N PHE A 64 -18.78 -3.21 -4.87
CA PHE A 64 -18.14 -3.84 -6.04
C PHE A 64 -19.13 -4.80 -6.69
N ALA A 65 -19.49 -4.54 -7.96
CA ALA A 65 -20.37 -5.41 -8.73
C ALA A 65 -19.57 -6.57 -9.34
N THR A 66 -19.79 -7.79 -8.84
CA THR A 66 -19.37 -9.03 -9.52
C THR A 66 -20.41 -9.42 -10.55
N CYS A 67 -20.03 -9.44 -11.82
CA CYS A 67 -20.84 -10.00 -12.90
C CYS A 67 -20.77 -11.54 -12.84
N ARG A 68 -21.87 -12.21 -12.48
CA ARG A 68 -22.13 -13.61 -12.85
C ARG A 68 -23.49 -13.69 -13.53
N GLN A 69 -23.52 -14.46 -14.61
CA GLN A 69 -24.61 -14.60 -15.57
C GLN A 69 -25.90 -15.19 -14.97
N GLN A 70 -27.02 -14.69 -15.52
CA GLN A 70 -28.31 -15.33 -15.80
C GLN A 70 -29.19 -15.83 -14.64
N THR A 71 -30.30 -15.14 -14.42
CA THR A 71 -31.64 -15.67 -14.80
C THR A 71 -32.67 -14.55 -14.84
N ALA A 72 -33.51 -14.56 -15.87
CA ALA A 72 -34.55 -13.57 -16.11
C ALA A 72 -35.76 -13.77 -15.18
N MET A 73 -36.27 -12.68 -14.61
CA MET A 73 -37.67 -12.60 -14.16
C MET A 73 -38.31 -11.33 -14.73
N LYS A 74 -39.24 -11.52 -15.66
CA LYS A 74 -40.24 -10.53 -16.08
C LYS A 74 -41.28 -10.40 -14.98
N LEU A 75 -41.59 -9.19 -14.54
CA LEU A 75 -42.85 -8.87 -13.88
C LEU A 75 -43.51 -7.69 -14.59
N SER A 76 -44.73 -7.95 -15.05
CA SER A 76 -45.56 -7.12 -15.90
C SER A 76 -46.28 -6.03 -15.12
N SER A 77 -46.27 -4.80 -15.63
CA SER A 77 -47.11 -3.72 -15.14
C SER A 77 -48.55 -3.88 -15.64
N LYS A 78 -49.53 -3.88 -14.73
CA LYS A 78 -50.88 -3.35 -14.96
C LYS A 78 -51.64 -3.31 -13.64
N SER A 79 -51.86 -2.11 -13.12
CA SER A 79 -53.03 -1.76 -12.30
C SER A 79 -53.15 -0.23 -12.26
N ARG A 80 -54.12 0.30 -13.01
CA ARG A 80 -54.57 1.69 -12.92
C ARG A 80 -55.48 1.80 -11.69
N PHE A 81 -55.21 2.72 -10.78
CA PHE A 81 -56.19 3.16 -9.80
C PHE A 81 -56.68 4.57 -10.15
N LEU A 82 -57.95 4.64 -10.51
CA LEU A 82 -58.75 5.86 -10.64
C LEU A 82 -59.18 6.30 -9.24
N PHE A 83 -58.92 7.56 -8.88
CA PHE A 83 -59.54 8.20 -7.72
C PHE A 83 -60.51 9.28 -8.19
N HIS A 84 -61.77 9.15 -7.75
CA HIS A 84 -62.82 10.16 -7.85
C HIS A 84 -62.69 11.19 -6.71
N PRO A 85 -63.04 12.47 -6.91
CA PRO A 85 -63.01 13.46 -5.85
C PRO A 85 -64.41 13.72 -5.30
N ARG A 86 -64.66 13.38 -4.03
CA ARG A 86 -65.65 14.05 -3.17
C ARG A 86 -65.27 13.82 -1.71
N PHE A 87 -64.88 14.87 -0.99
CA PHE A 87 -65.43 15.27 0.30
C PHE A 87 -64.61 16.43 0.89
N ALA A 88 -65.34 17.37 1.49
CA ALA A 88 -64.93 18.69 1.89
C ALA A 88 -64.44 18.77 3.35
N GLY A 89 -63.70 19.84 3.67
CA GLY A 89 -63.85 20.54 4.95
C GLY A 89 -62.81 20.29 6.05
N LYS A 90 -62.04 21.36 6.33
CA LYS A 90 -61.56 21.78 7.66
C LYS A 90 -60.68 20.81 8.47
N LYS A 91 -59.42 20.55 8.07
CA LYS A 91 -58.29 20.17 8.98
C LYS A 91 -56.91 20.52 8.40
N LEU A 92 -56.68 21.74 7.91
CA LEU A 92 -55.40 22.12 7.27
C LEU A 92 -54.62 23.24 7.99
N LEU A 93 -54.92 23.55 9.26
CA LEU A 93 -54.25 24.67 9.95
C LEU A 93 -53.40 24.27 11.17
N PHE A 94 -53.34 22.98 11.54
CA PHE A 94 -52.57 22.53 12.72
C PHE A 94 -51.26 21.78 12.40
N CYS A 95 -51.02 21.42 11.14
CA CYS A 95 -49.76 20.75 10.73
C CYS A 95 -48.65 21.70 10.26
N LEU A 96 -48.91 23.01 10.16
CA LEU A 96 -47.94 23.99 9.64
C LEU A 96 -47.10 24.67 10.73
N LEU A 97 -47.39 24.46 12.02
CA LEU A 97 -46.66 25.06 13.14
C LEU A 97 -45.75 24.08 13.91
N PHE A 98 -45.78 22.78 13.59
CA PHE A 98 -44.91 21.77 14.21
C PHE A 98 -43.71 21.36 13.36
N THR A 99 -43.65 21.78 12.09
CA THR A 99 -42.55 21.49 11.17
C THR A 99 -41.43 22.54 11.18
N ALA A 100 -41.59 23.65 11.91
CA ALA A 100 -40.60 24.73 11.96
C ALA A 100 -39.57 24.63 13.11
N ALA A 101 -39.62 23.56 13.94
CA ALA A 101 -38.80 23.46 15.16
C ALA A 101 -37.77 22.31 15.18
N LEU A 102 -37.49 21.65 14.04
CA LEU A 102 -36.57 20.50 13.97
C LEU A 102 -35.46 20.62 12.90
N SER A 103 -35.28 21.78 12.28
CA SER A 103 -34.24 22.00 11.25
C SER A 103 -33.07 22.85 11.72
N SER A 104 -32.64 22.68 12.98
CA SER A 104 -31.30 23.05 13.43
C SER A 104 -30.41 21.81 13.57
N GLY A 105 -30.57 20.85 12.66
CA GLY A 105 -29.47 19.96 12.33
C GLY A 105 -28.39 20.82 11.69
N SER A 106 -27.26 20.99 12.37
CA SER A 106 -26.08 21.64 11.83
C SER A 106 -25.66 20.86 10.57
N ASP A 107 -26.13 21.31 9.42
CA ASP A 107 -25.72 20.83 8.11
C ASP A 107 -24.30 21.35 7.88
N THR A 108 -23.35 20.70 8.55
CA THR A 108 -21.93 20.97 8.36
C THR A 108 -21.63 20.48 6.95
N PRO A 109 -21.29 21.36 5.99
CA PRO A 109 -21.09 20.93 4.62
C PRO A 109 -20.08 19.79 4.62
N ALA A 110 -20.46 18.66 4.02
CA ALA A 110 -19.60 17.49 3.96
C ALA A 110 -18.28 17.89 3.31
N ARG A 111 -17.19 17.90 4.09
CA ARG A 111 -15.86 18.28 3.61
C ARG A 111 -15.55 17.46 2.36
N ARG A 112 -15.21 18.14 1.26
CA ARG A 112 -15.01 17.47 -0.03
C ARG A 112 -13.69 16.69 0.02
N ARG A 113 -13.75 15.39 -0.27
CA ARG A 113 -12.57 14.55 -0.43
C ARG A 113 -11.77 15.04 -1.65
N HIS A 114 -10.47 15.25 -1.46
CA HIS A 114 -9.52 15.58 -2.52
C HIS A 114 -8.43 14.51 -2.59
N THR A 115 -8.33 13.83 -3.72
CA THR A 115 -7.41 12.69 -3.89
C THR A 115 -6.62 12.85 -5.18
N GLN A 116 -5.31 12.62 -5.10
CA GLN A 116 -4.43 12.52 -6.26
C GLN A 116 -3.64 11.21 -6.20
N ILE A 117 -3.34 10.64 -7.37
CA ILE A 117 -2.62 9.37 -7.50
C ILE A 117 -1.45 9.55 -8.49
N ARG A 118 -0.26 9.06 -8.14
CA ARG A 118 0.93 9.05 -9.02
C ARG A 118 1.69 7.74 -8.91
N TYR A 119 2.41 7.35 -9.97
CA TYR A 119 3.31 6.20 -9.93
C TYR A 119 4.73 6.62 -9.52
N ILE A 120 5.18 6.20 -8.34
CA ILE A 120 6.49 6.54 -7.73
C ILE A 120 6.94 5.33 -6.88
N MET A 121 8.26 5.10 -6.71
CA MET A 121 8.81 3.99 -5.92
C MET A 121 8.28 2.60 -6.34
N GLY A 122 8.02 2.43 -7.64
CA GLY A 122 7.53 1.17 -8.20
C GLY A 122 6.10 0.81 -7.81
N THR A 123 5.29 1.77 -7.34
CA THR A 123 3.90 1.55 -6.91
C THR A 123 2.99 2.76 -7.18
N LEU A 124 1.68 2.56 -7.09
CA LEU A 124 0.71 3.65 -7.04
C LEU A 124 0.74 4.30 -5.65
N CYS A 125 1.03 5.59 -5.62
CA CYS A 125 1.01 6.43 -4.44
C CYS A 125 -0.27 7.26 -4.49
N GLU A 126 -1.17 7.06 -3.53
CA GLU A 126 -2.41 7.81 -3.36
C GLU A 126 -2.28 8.73 -2.14
N ILE A 127 -2.59 10.01 -2.33
CA ILE A 127 -2.69 10.98 -1.25
C ILE A 127 -4.11 11.52 -1.27
N THR A 128 -4.81 11.33 -0.15
CA THR A 128 -6.14 11.88 0.09
C THR A 128 -6.06 12.94 1.19
N ALA A 129 -6.74 14.06 1.01
CA ALA A 129 -6.92 15.10 2.01
C ALA A 129 -8.39 15.52 2.08
N TYR A 130 -8.82 15.97 3.26
CA TYR A 130 -10.11 16.64 3.47
C TYR A 130 -9.88 18.09 3.85
N PRO A 131 -9.70 18.98 2.86
CA PRO A 131 -9.56 20.39 3.15
C PRO A 131 -10.79 20.97 3.85
N THR A 132 -10.50 21.94 4.69
CA THR A 132 -11.42 22.97 5.18
C THR A 132 -11.53 24.12 4.19
N ASP A 133 -12.46 25.04 4.44
CA ASP A 133 -12.58 26.25 3.62
C ASP A 133 -11.35 27.18 3.70
N GLN A 134 -10.51 27.02 4.74
CA GLN A 134 -9.30 27.83 4.95
C GLN A 134 -8.08 27.33 4.16
N ASP A 135 -8.02 26.05 3.81
CA ASP A 135 -6.84 25.39 3.19
C ASP A 135 -7.14 24.74 1.83
N LYS A 136 -8.38 24.84 1.33
CA LYS A 136 -8.77 24.31 0.01
C LYS A 136 -7.86 24.78 -1.14
N ASP A 137 -7.41 26.02 -1.12
CA ASP A 137 -6.57 26.60 -2.18
C ASP A 137 -5.08 26.18 -2.03
N ASN A 138 -4.70 25.70 -0.83
CA ASN A 138 -3.36 25.20 -0.53
C ASN A 138 -3.27 23.66 -0.68
N THR A 139 -4.38 22.97 -0.84
CA THR A 139 -4.40 21.49 -0.83
C THR A 139 -3.62 20.90 -1.98
N ASP A 140 -3.75 21.45 -3.19
CA ASP A 140 -2.96 21.00 -4.35
C ASP A 140 -1.47 21.26 -4.16
N ILE A 141 -1.10 22.39 -3.55
CA ILE A 141 0.29 22.73 -3.24
C ILE A 141 0.87 21.72 -2.24
N ALA A 142 0.13 21.43 -1.17
CA ALA A 142 0.52 20.46 -0.15
C ALA A 142 0.71 19.05 -0.72
N ILE A 143 -0.25 18.58 -1.53
CA ILE A 143 -0.17 17.27 -2.18
C ILE A 143 0.98 17.22 -3.20
N ASN A 144 1.20 18.29 -3.96
CA ASN A 144 2.33 18.39 -4.88
C ASN A 144 3.67 18.30 -4.13
N ALA A 145 3.82 19.03 -3.03
CA ALA A 145 5.02 19.00 -2.20
C ALA A 145 5.28 17.59 -1.63
N ALA A 146 4.24 16.91 -1.14
CA ALA A 146 4.35 15.53 -0.67
C ALA A 146 4.80 14.57 -1.78
N PHE A 147 4.27 14.71 -2.99
CA PHE A 147 4.73 13.91 -4.13
C PHE A 147 6.15 14.22 -4.57
N ASP A 148 6.58 15.48 -4.48
CA ASP A 148 7.95 15.86 -4.80
C ASP A 148 8.93 15.30 -3.76
N GLU A 149 8.54 15.25 -2.49
CA GLU A 149 9.30 14.55 -1.45
C GLU A 149 9.40 13.05 -1.72
N LEU A 150 8.31 12.39 -2.14
CA LEU A 150 8.36 10.98 -2.56
C LEU A 150 9.35 10.75 -3.72
N LYS A 151 9.41 11.65 -4.70
CA LYS A 151 10.40 11.56 -5.80
C LYS A 151 11.83 11.79 -5.31
N ARG A 152 12.03 12.73 -4.39
CA ARG A 152 13.34 13.00 -3.79
C ARG A 152 13.85 11.77 -3.05
N ILE A 153 13.01 11.14 -2.22
CA ILE A 153 13.33 9.90 -1.51
C ILE A 153 13.61 8.76 -2.49
N ASP A 154 12.83 8.61 -3.56
CA ASP A 154 13.09 7.61 -4.61
C ASP A 154 14.47 7.82 -5.27
N SER A 155 14.91 9.07 -5.45
CA SER A 155 16.26 9.37 -5.97
C SER A 155 17.40 8.98 -5.00
N VAL A 156 17.11 8.75 -3.72
CA VAL A 156 18.08 8.30 -2.72
C VAL A 156 18.02 6.79 -2.55
N LEU A 157 16.82 6.23 -2.34
CA LEU A 157 16.62 4.87 -1.83
C LEU A 157 16.26 3.83 -2.90
N SER A 158 16.03 4.23 -4.16
CA SER A 158 15.55 3.29 -5.18
C SER A 158 16.60 2.25 -5.57
N ASN A 159 16.26 0.98 -5.50
CA ASN A 159 17.04 -0.14 -6.05
C ASN A 159 16.75 -0.41 -7.54
N TRP A 160 15.86 0.37 -8.17
CA TRP A 160 15.55 0.31 -9.61
C TRP A 160 16.22 1.41 -10.42
N ASN A 161 16.51 2.56 -9.80
CA ASN A 161 17.15 3.68 -10.45
C ASN A 161 18.68 3.56 -10.33
N PRO A 162 19.43 3.30 -11.42
CA PRO A 162 20.89 3.21 -11.36
C PRO A 162 21.57 4.52 -10.93
N ASN A 163 20.87 5.65 -11.06
CA ASN A 163 21.33 6.96 -10.61
C ASN A 163 20.90 7.27 -9.17
N SER A 164 20.28 6.34 -8.43
CA SER A 164 20.02 6.57 -7.01
C SER A 164 21.32 6.53 -6.21
N GLU A 165 21.31 7.19 -5.05
CA GLU A 165 22.45 7.11 -4.14
C GLU A 165 22.71 5.67 -3.68
N LEU A 166 21.65 4.92 -3.32
CA LEU A 166 21.73 3.51 -2.95
C LEU A 166 22.41 2.66 -4.04
N MET A 167 22.03 2.84 -5.31
CA MET A 167 22.61 2.05 -6.40
C MET A 167 24.05 2.45 -6.72
N ARG A 168 24.42 3.73 -6.56
CA ARG A 168 25.83 4.16 -6.68
C ARG A 168 26.70 3.53 -5.59
N MET A 169 26.19 3.46 -4.35
CA MET A 169 26.84 2.78 -3.24
C MET A 169 26.98 1.27 -3.51
N ASN A 170 25.90 0.58 -3.91
CA ASN A 170 25.95 -0.84 -4.27
C ASN A 170 26.96 -1.12 -5.39
N SER A 171 27.04 -0.24 -6.41
CA SER A 171 28.00 -0.39 -7.50
C SER A 171 29.46 -0.25 -7.04
N ALA A 172 29.72 0.48 -5.96
CA ALA A 172 31.06 0.56 -5.38
C ALA A 172 31.50 -0.78 -4.75
N ALA A 173 30.55 -1.61 -4.33
CA ALA A 173 30.80 -2.96 -3.85
C ALA A 173 31.28 -3.92 -4.94
N SER A 174 31.38 -3.52 -6.21
CA SER A 174 32.00 -4.30 -7.29
C SER A 174 33.41 -3.83 -7.67
N ARG A 175 33.92 -2.74 -7.08
CA ARG A 175 35.28 -2.23 -7.35
C ARG A 175 36.33 -3.21 -6.84
N PRO A 176 37.55 -3.30 -7.39
CA PRO A 176 38.60 -4.14 -6.84
C PRO A 176 39.05 -3.65 -5.45
N ASP A 177 39.56 -4.58 -4.64
CA ASP A 177 40.15 -4.28 -3.33
C ASP A 177 41.39 -3.40 -3.49
N VAL A 178 41.60 -2.48 -2.54
CA VAL A 178 42.82 -1.70 -2.45
C VAL A 178 43.56 -2.18 -1.20
N GLY A 179 44.71 -2.85 -1.38
CA GLY A 179 45.47 -3.41 -0.27
C GLY A 179 44.76 -4.55 0.47
N GLY A 180 43.89 -5.31 -0.21
CA GLY A 180 43.09 -6.38 0.40
C GLY A 180 41.90 -5.89 1.24
N ILE A 181 41.58 -4.59 1.15
CA ILE A 181 40.45 -3.98 1.85
C ILE A 181 39.51 -3.37 0.82
N ARG A 182 38.21 -3.59 1.00
CA ARG A 182 37.15 -3.01 0.17
C ARG A 182 37.06 -1.49 0.45
N PRO A 183 36.88 -0.63 -0.56
CA PRO A 183 36.78 0.80 -0.33
C PRO A 183 35.54 1.15 0.51
N ALA A 184 35.70 2.05 1.48
CA ALA A 184 34.58 2.67 2.16
C ALA A 184 33.92 3.71 1.23
N VAL A 185 32.60 3.87 1.37
CA VAL A 185 31.80 4.78 0.57
C VAL A 185 31.12 5.78 1.51
N THR A 186 31.37 7.06 1.33
CA THR A 186 30.67 8.13 2.05
C THR A 186 29.23 8.25 1.56
N LEU A 187 28.30 8.38 2.51
CA LEU A 187 26.87 8.47 2.26
C LEU A 187 26.31 9.82 2.73
N SER A 188 25.18 10.22 2.15
CA SER A 188 24.36 11.27 2.72
C SER A 188 23.86 10.85 4.12
N PRO A 189 23.63 11.81 5.03
CA PRO A 189 23.09 11.50 6.36
C PRO A 189 21.79 10.71 6.31
N GLU A 190 20.96 10.98 5.30
CA GLU A 190 19.69 10.28 5.12
C GLU A 190 19.91 8.80 4.79
N LEU A 191 20.68 8.48 3.73
CA LEU A 191 20.92 7.09 3.35
C LEU A 191 21.66 6.34 4.46
N PHE A 192 22.64 6.98 5.10
CA PHE A 192 23.37 6.40 6.23
C PHE A 192 22.42 5.97 7.36
N GLU A 193 21.51 6.85 7.78
CA GLU A 193 20.59 6.55 8.88
C GLU A 193 19.59 5.44 8.49
N ARG A 194 19.10 5.41 7.24
CA ARG A 194 18.21 4.30 6.79
C ARG A 194 18.92 2.95 6.82
N ILE A 195 20.18 2.90 6.38
CA ILE A 195 20.99 1.67 6.44
C ILE A 195 21.25 1.27 7.88
N LYS A 196 21.57 2.23 8.76
CA LYS A 196 21.76 1.97 10.19
C LYS A 196 20.52 1.35 10.82
N ILE A 197 19.33 1.94 10.63
CA ILE A 197 18.07 1.38 11.13
C ILE A 197 17.84 -0.03 10.56
N ALA A 198 18.05 -0.21 9.25
CA ALA A 198 17.87 -1.51 8.62
C ALA A 198 18.81 -2.59 9.20
N LEU A 199 20.06 -2.25 9.51
CA LEU A 199 21.02 -3.15 10.17
C LEU A 199 20.68 -3.40 11.64
N ASP A 200 20.12 -2.41 12.35
CA ASP A 200 19.65 -2.60 13.72
C ASP A 200 18.47 -3.57 13.77
N VAL A 201 17.50 -3.43 12.85
CA VAL A 201 16.39 -4.40 12.70
C VAL A 201 16.93 -5.78 12.31
N ALA A 202 17.95 -5.85 11.45
CA ALA A 202 18.57 -7.13 11.10
C ALA A 202 19.21 -7.82 12.30
N ARG A 203 19.98 -7.07 13.10
CA ARG A 203 20.59 -7.57 14.34
C ARG A 203 19.54 -8.04 15.34
N ASP A 204 18.52 -7.22 15.58
CA ASP A 204 17.46 -7.51 16.56
C ASP A 204 16.59 -8.71 16.16
N SER A 205 16.42 -8.91 14.85
CA SER A 205 15.67 -10.02 14.26
C SER A 205 16.51 -11.26 13.99
N GLN A 206 17.81 -11.24 14.34
CA GLN A 206 18.75 -12.31 14.07
C GLN A 206 18.77 -12.71 12.58
N GLY A 207 18.71 -11.70 11.70
CA GLY A 207 18.74 -11.86 10.25
C GLY A 207 17.41 -12.25 9.61
N LEU A 208 16.28 -12.31 10.33
CA LEU A 208 14.96 -12.51 9.68
C LEU A 208 14.56 -11.31 8.82
N PHE A 209 15.02 -10.12 9.18
CA PHE A 209 15.18 -9.03 8.23
C PHE A 209 16.67 -8.94 7.89
N ASP A 210 17.02 -8.89 6.61
CA ASP A 210 18.41 -8.67 6.20
C ASP A 210 18.39 -7.67 5.03
N PRO A 211 18.91 -6.45 5.20
CA PRO A 211 18.92 -5.48 4.11
C PRO A 211 19.91 -5.84 3.00
N THR A 212 20.73 -6.89 3.13
CA THR A 212 21.70 -7.32 2.11
C THR A 212 21.14 -8.36 1.13
N VAL A 213 19.83 -8.64 1.16
CA VAL A 213 19.19 -9.65 0.30
C VAL A 213 19.11 -9.28 -1.18
N GLY A 214 19.54 -8.09 -1.58
CA GLY A 214 19.50 -7.61 -2.98
C GLY A 214 19.98 -8.63 -4.02
N PRO A 215 21.13 -9.32 -3.83
CA PRO A 215 21.60 -10.34 -4.76
C PRO A 215 20.65 -11.53 -4.91
N LEU A 216 19.98 -11.94 -3.82
CA LEU A 216 18.98 -13.01 -3.85
C LEU A 216 17.69 -12.55 -4.52
N VAL A 217 17.20 -11.35 -4.19
CA VAL A 217 16.01 -10.75 -4.83
C VAL A 217 16.23 -10.66 -6.35
N ARG A 218 17.43 -10.28 -6.79
CA ARG A 218 17.84 -10.27 -8.21
C ARG A 218 17.92 -11.68 -8.79
N ALA A 219 18.52 -12.64 -8.07
CA ALA A 219 18.61 -14.04 -8.49
C ALA A 219 17.24 -14.70 -8.72
N TRP A 220 16.25 -14.32 -7.92
CA TRP A 220 14.86 -14.75 -8.07
C TRP A 220 14.10 -14.04 -9.19
N GLY A 221 14.66 -12.97 -9.75
CA GLY A 221 14.11 -12.22 -10.88
C GLY A 221 13.17 -11.07 -10.48
N PHE A 222 13.24 -10.61 -9.23
CA PHE A 222 12.42 -9.50 -8.73
C PHE A 222 13.10 -8.13 -8.88
N LEU A 223 14.39 -8.10 -9.20
CA LEU A 223 15.13 -6.90 -9.59
C LEU A 223 15.63 -7.01 -11.03
N PRO A 224 15.87 -5.87 -11.72
CA PRO A 224 16.45 -5.86 -13.05
C PRO A 224 17.74 -6.69 -13.09
N SER A 225 17.91 -7.57 -14.06
CA SER A 225 19.17 -8.31 -14.22
C SER A 225 19.62 -8.19 -15.67
N PRO A 226 20.92 -7.92 -15.92
CA PRO A 226 21.46 -7.87 -17.29
C PRO A 226 21.34 -9.24 -17.99
N THR A 227 21.25 -10.32 -17.22
CA THR A 227 21.10 -11.68 -17.73
C THR A 227 19.90 -12.37 -17.08
N LYS A 228 19.02 -12.97 -17.89
CA LYS A 228 17.99 -13.86 -17.36
C LYS A 228 18.67 -15.14 -16.83
N PRO A 229 18.44 -15.54 -15.57
CA PRO A 229 19.02 -16.77 -15.03
C PRO A 229 18.61 -17.99 -15.86
N GLN A 230 19.55 -18.61 -16.57
CA GLN A 230 19.30 -19.88 -17.29
C GLN A 230 19.14 -21.05 -16.30
N ASN A 231 19.79 -20.97 -15.13
CA ASN A 231 19.67 -21.93 -14.04
C ASN A 231 19.55 -21.17 -12.70
N ARG A 232 18.32 -21.07 -12.16
CA ARG A 232 18.05 -20.32 -10.92
C ARG A 232 18.83 -20.87 -9.73
N ALA A 233 18.90 -22.19 -9.55
CA ALA A 233 19.59 -22.81 -8.42
C ALA A 233 21.08 -22.40 -8.38
N ARG A 234 21.75 -22.39 -9.54
CA ARG A 234 23.14 -21.94 -9.65
C ARG A 234 23.29 -20.45 -9.31
N VAL A 235 22.38 -19.60 -9.78
CA VAL A 235 22.45 -18.15 -9.53
C VAL A 235 22.15 -17.83 -8.06
N VAL A 236 21.19 -18.50 -7.43
CA VAL A 236 20.88 -18.38 -6.00
C VAL A 236 22.08 -18.83 -5.15
N ALA A 237 22.70 -19.97 -5.48
CA ALA A 237 23.89 -20.45 -4.78
C ALA A 237 25.07 -19.46 -4.86
N ALA A 238 25.26 -18.81 -6.00
CA ALA A 238 26.27 -17.76 -6.16
C ALA A 238 25.93 -16.50 -5.35
N ALA A 239 24.66 -16.12 -5.31
CA ALA A 239 24.16 -14.96 -4.57
C ALA A 239 24.30 -15.11 -3.05
N ARG A 240 24.15 -16.32 -2.48
CA ARG A 240 24.30 -16.59 -1.03
C ARG A 240 25.58 -15.98 -0.45
N SER A 241 26.71 -16.12 -1.14
CA SER A 241 28.00 -15.61 -0.66
C SER A 241 28.02 -14.08 -0.45
N LYS A 242 27.13 -13.38 -1.14
CA LYS A 242 26.99 -11.91 -1.19
C LYS A 242 25.96 -11.36 -0.19
N VAL A 243 25.30 -12.23 0.58
CA VAL A 243 24.31 -11.87 1.60
C VAL A 243 24.88 -12.09 3.00
N GLY A 244 24.46 -11.26 3.95
CA GLY A 244 24.81 -11.30 5.37
C GLY A 244 24.99 -9.87 5.90
N TRP A 245 24.03 -9.40 6.69
CA TRP A 245 24.07 -8.08 7.33
C TRP A 245 25.32 -7.86 8.20
N GLU A 246 25.92 -8.92 8.78
CA GLU A 246 27.14 -8.81 9.58
C GLU A 246 28.38 -8.41 8.75
N LYS A 247 28.30 -8.55 7.43
CA LYS A 247 29.37 -8.20 6.48
C LYS A 247 29.35 -6.71 6.10
N VAL A 248 28.41 -5.92 6.64
CA VAL A 248 28.31 -4.48 6.41
C VAL A 248 28.88 -3.75 7.61
N LYS A 249 29.88 -2.91 7.39
CA LYS A 249 30.47 -2.04 8.41
C LYS A 249 30.03 -0.61 8.18
N LEU A 250 29.52 0.04 9.22
CA LEU A 250 29.22 1.46 9.24
C LEU A 250 30.22 2.21 10.11
N ASP A 251 30.69 3.35 9.62
CA ASP A 251 31.39 4.35 10.41
C ASP A 251 30.44 5.51 10.70
N THR A 252 30.06 5.69 11.96
CA THR A 252 29.12 6.73 12.40
C THR A 252 29.74 8.12 12.49
N VAL A 253 31.07 8.23 12.50
CA VAL A 253 31.77 9.53 12.55
C VAL A 253 31.92 10.05 11.13
N GLU A 254 32.38 9.21 10.21
CA GLU A 254 32.64 9.59 8.81
C GLU A 254 31.44 9.36 7.87
N HIS A 255 30.32 8.84 8.39
CA HIS A 255 29.13 8.43 7.63
C HIS A 255 29.48 7.56 6.42
N THR A 256 30.34 6.57 6.62
CA THR A 256 30.75 5.65 5.56
C THR A 256 30.21 4.25 5.75
N VAL A 257 30.06 3.54 4.64
CA VAL A 257 29.76 2.11 4.59
C VAL A 257 30.87 1.35 3.90
N GLN A 258 31.23 0.19 4.43
CA GLN A 258 32.18 -0.74 3.82
C GLN A 258 31.58 -2.14 3.79
N PHE A 259 31.62 -2.78 2.62
CA PHE A 259 31.22 -4.17 2.44
C PHE A 259 32.41 -5.11 2.67
N ALA A 260 32.20 -6.26 3.28
CA ALA A 260 33.26 -7.25 3.49
C ALA A 260 33.44 -8.22 2.31
N ALA A 261 32.49 -8.28 1.37
CA ALA A 261 32.54 -9.16 0.20
C ALA A 261 32.27 -8.38 -1.11
N PRO A 262 32.79 -8.86 -2.25
CA PRO A 262 32.49 -8.27 -3.55
C PRO A 262 31.03 -8.52 -3.95
N ASP A 263 30.48 -7.58 -4.70
CA ASP A 263 29.12 -7.58 -5.24
C ASP A 263 28.00 -7.75 -4.19
N MET A 264 28.27 -7.39 -2.94
CA MET A 264 27.20 -7.20 -1.96
C MET A 264 26.29 -6.06 -2.39
N GLU A 265 24.99 -6.19 -2.12
CA GLU A 265 24.02 -5.14 -2.42
C GLU A 265 23.08 -4.94 -1.24
N ILE A 266 22.87 -3.69 -0.84
CA ILE A 266 21.79 -3.33 0.07
C ILE A 266 20.51 -3.10 -0.72
N ASP A 267 19.43 -3.71 -0.25
CA ASP A 267 18.07 -3.56 -0.70
C ASP A 267 17.20 -3.03 0.45
N LEU A 268 16.70 -1.80 0.29
CA LEU A 268 15.81 -1.14 1.26
C LEU A 268 14.33 -1.30 0.91
N GLY A 269 13.97 -2.15 -0.05
CA GLY A 269 12.58 -2.38 -0.47
C GLY A 269 11.67 -2.86 0.66
N GLY A 270 12.24 -3.41 1.73
CA GLY A 270 11.53 -3.84 2.93
C GLY A 270 11.30 -2.77 4.01
N ILE A 271 11.77 -1.54 3.82
CA ILE A 271 11.70 -0.46 4.83
C ILE A 271 11.42 0.93 4.21
N ALA A 272 11.81 1.14 2.96
CA ALA A 272 11.79 2.44 2.30
C ALA A 272 10.37 3.01 2.07
N LYS A 273 9.36 2.17 1.84
CA LYS A 273 7.98 2.65 1.60
C LYS A 273 7.36 3.20 2.89
N GLY A 274 7.59 2.53 4.02
CA GLY A 274 7.23 3.03 5.34
C GLY A 274 7.81 4.41 5.61
N TYR A 275 9.13 4.57 5.42
CA TYR A 275 9.80 5.86 5.57
C TYR A 275 9.19 6.95 4.66
N ALA A 276 9.00 6.65 3.38
CA ALA A 276 8.48 7.59 2.41
C ALA A 276 7.02 8.00 2.71
N ALA A 277 6.17 7.06 3.14
CA ALA A 277 4.80 7.35 3.55
C ALA A 277 4.76 8.28 4.77
N GLY A 278 5.59 8.01 5.78
CA GLY A 278 5.75 8.87 6.96
C GLY A 278 6.22 10.28 6.61
N LYS A 279 7.21 10.40 5.71
CA LYS A 279 7.72 11.71 5.24
C LYS A 279 6.71 12.49 4.44
N ALA A 280 5.99 11.85 3.51
CA ALA A 280 4.91 12.50 2.79
C ALA A 280 3.80 12.98 3.74
N ALA A 281 3.47 12.20 4.78
CA ALA A 281 2.51 12.62 5.79
C ALA A 281 3.01 13.80 6.64
N GLN A 282 4.30 13.82 6.96
CA GLN A 282 4.95 14.96 7.63
C GLN A 282 4.85 16.24 6.78
N VAL A 283 5.17 16.18 5.49
CA VAL A 283 5.06 17.34 4.57
C VAL A 283 3.64 17.86 4.50
N LEU A 284 2.63 16.98 4.46
CA LEU A 284 1.23 17.41 4.47
C LEU A 284 0.86 18.15 5.77
N ARG A 285 1.35 17.68 6.93
CA ARG A 285 1.15 18.38 8.21
C ARG A 285 1.83 19.74 8.25
N GLU A 286 3.04 19.86 7.69
CA GLU A 286 3.78 21.13 7.57
C GLU A 286 3.04 22.15 6.68
N HIS A 287 2.25 21.66 5.72
CA HIS A 287 1.32 22.45 4.91
C HIS A 287 -0.08 22.63 5.54
N SER A 288 -0.22 22.36 6.85
CA SER A 288 -1.45 22.52 7.63
C SER A 288 -2.62 21.60 7.24
N ILE A 289 -2.36 20.50 6.52
CA ILE A 289 -3.39 19.49 6.27
C ILE A 289 -3.68 18.75 7.58
N GLN A 290 -4.91 18.87 8.07
CA GLN A 290 -5.34 18.29 9.36
C GLN A 290 -5.99 16.91 9.23
N SER A 291 -6.47 16.56 8.03
CA SER A 291 -7.15 15.29 7.75
C SER A 291 -6.67 14.78 6.41
N GLY A 292 -5.87 13.71 6.43
CA GLY A 292 -5.35 13.09 5.23
C GLY A 292 -4.90 11.65 5.42
N LEU A 293 -4.70 10.95 4.32
CA LEU A 293 -4.23 9.58 4.27
C LEU A 293 -3.24 9.44 3.11
N VAL A 294 -2.05 8.97 3.43
CA VAL A 294 -1.00 8.66 2.44
C VAL A 294 -0.95 7.15 2.30
N SER A 295 -1.01 6.63 1.07
CA SER A 295 -0.93 5.20 0.76
C SER A 295 0.07 4.94 -0.36
N LEU A 296 1.09 4.12 -0.08
CA LEU A 296 2.07 3.65 -1.05
C LEU A 296 1.78 2.16 -1.32
N GLY A 297 1.10 1.87 -2.44
CA GLY A 297 0.80 0.51 -2.88
C GLY A 297 -0.15 -0.29 -1.99
N ALA A 298 -0.91 0.37 -1.10
CA ALA A 298 -1.70 -0.24 -0.03
C ALA A 298 -0.88 -1.10 0.96
N SER A 299 0.45 -1.12 0.84
CA SER A 299 1.35 -1.85 1.73
C SER A 299 1.92 -0.95 2.83
N SER A 300 1.90 0.37 2.64
CA SER A 300 2.44 1.33 3.60
C SER A 300 1.50 2.54 3.62
N ILE A 301 0.77 2.71 4.71
CA ILE A 301 -0.30 3.69 4.84
C ILE A 301 -0.06 4.51 6.10
N THR A 302 -0.16 5.84 6.04
CA THR A 302 0.01 6.72 7.20
C THR A 302 -1.16 7.70 7.28
N ALA A 303 -1.75 7.81 8.47
CA ALA A 303 -2.89 8.68 8.74
C ALA A 303 -2.47 10.05 9.32
N ILE A 304 -3.21 11.07 8.90
CA ILE A 304 -3.16 12.44 9.42
C ILE A 304 -4.57 12.79 9.87
N GLY A 305 -4.72 13.13 11.14
CA GLY A 305 -6.01 13.31 11.77
C GLY A 305 -6.95 12.12 11.56
N ASN A 306 -8.24 12.42 11.64
CA ASN A 306 -9.30 11.46 11.37
C ASN A 306 -10.05 11.85 10.09
N ALA A 307 -10.65 10.86 9.42
CA ALA A 307 -11.61 11.14 8.35
C ALA A 307 -12.82 11.93 8.92
N PRO A 308 -13.41 12.88 8.17
CA PRO A 308 -14.54 13.66 8.66
C PRO A 308 -15.72 12.80 9.10
N GLY A 309 -16.22 13.05 10.31
CA GLY A 309 -17.34 12.30 10.89
C GLY A 309 -16.99 10.88 11.35
N ALA A 310 -15.71 10.50 11.35
CA ALA A 310 -15.23 9.21 11.82
C ALA A 310 -14.18 9.38 12.94
N THR A 311 -13.97 8.31 13.71
CA THR A 311 -12.94 8.26 14.77
C THR A 311 -11.55 7.90 14.22
N GLY A 312 -11.45 7.57 12.94
CA GLY A 312 -10.21 7.20 12.26
C GLY A 312 -10.44 6.93 10.77
N TRP A 313 -9.36 6.63 10.05
CA TRP A 313 -9.36 6.24 8.66
C TRP A 313 -9.52 4.74 8.51
N ARG A 314 -10.66 4.31 7.95
CA ARG A 314 -10.89 2.89 7.69
C ARG A 314 -9.98 2.36 6.59
N VAL A 315 -9.17 1.37 6.93
CA VAL A 315 -8.26 0.69 6.02
C VAL A 315 -8.56 -0.81 6.01
N PHE A 316 -8.86 -1.34 4.82
CA PHE A 316 -9.07 -2.77 4.61
C PHE A 316 -7.73 -3.46 4.36
N ILE A 317 -7.55 -4.62 4.96
CA ILE A 317 -6.43 -5.51 4.77
C ILE A 317 -6.85 -6.59 3.78
N ARG A 318 -6.00 -6.85 2.79
CA ARG A 318 -6.30 -7.77 1.68
C ARG A 318 -6.16 -9.22 2.11
N ASP A 319 -7.08 -10.04 1.63
CA ASP A 319 -7.05 -11.49 1.78
C ASP A 319 -5.81 -12.07 1.08
N PRO A 320 -4.95 -12.85 1.77
CA PRO A 320 -3.75 -13.40 1.17
C PRO A 320 -4.00 -14.45 0.09
N ARG A 321 -5.21 -15.00 -0.03
CA ARG A 321 -5.56 -16.03 -1.03
C ARG A 321 -5.67 -15.45 -2.44
N ASP A 322 -6.24 -14.26 -2.56
CA ASP A 322 -6.43 -13.58 -3.86
C ASP A 322 -5.68 -12.26 -3.98
N GLY A 323 -5.29 -11.64 -2.86
CA GLY A 323 -4.60 -10.35 -2.81
C GLY A 323 -5.46 -9.17 -3.26
N GLN A 324 -6.78 -9.32 -3.29
CA GLN A 324 -7.74 -8.35 -3.83
C GLN A 324 -8.91 -8.11 -2.87
N SER A 325 -9.53 -9.19 -2.38
CA SER A 325 -10.71 -9.11 -1.52
C SER A 325 -10.33 -8.54 -0.15
N PRO A 326 -11.16 -7.67 0.44
CA PRO A 326 -10.97 -7.25 1.83
C PRO A 326 -11.31 -8.42 2.76
N ALA A 327 -10.47 -8.67 3.76
CA ALA A 327 -10.74 -9.67 4.80
C ALA A 327 -10.96 -8.98 6.16
N PRO A 328 -9.93 -8.52 6.90
CA PRO A 328 -10.12 -7.62 8.03
C PRO A 328 -10.01 -6.14 7.66
N TRP A 329 -10.42 -5.26 8.56
CA TRP A 329 -10.14 -3.82 8.50
C TRP A 329 -9.74 -3.28 9.88
N ILE A 330 -9.14 -2.09 9.86
CA ILE A 330 -8.79 -1.30 11.04
C ILE A 330 -9.06 0.17 10.77
N ASP A 331 -9.51 0.91 11.77
CA ASP A 331 -9.62 2.37 11.69
C ASP A 331 -8.32 2.99 12.24
N LEU A 332 -7.52 3.63 11.39
CA LEU A 332 -6.26 4.28 11.74
C LEU A 332 -6.50 5.66 12.33
N HIS A 333 -5.92 5.94 13.50
CA HIS A 333 -5.99 7.23 14.16
C HIS A 333 -4.84 8.15 13.70
N ASP A 334 -4.92 9.42 14.10
CA ASP A 334 -3.86 10.39 13.79
C ASP A 334 -2.47 9.90 14.20
N GLY A 335 -1.52 10.00 13.26
CA GLY A 335 -0.12 9.61 13.48
C GLY A 335 0.14 8.13 13.34
N GLU A 336 -0.89 7.28 13.27
CA GLU A 336 -0.70 5.86 13.08
C GLU A 336 -0.38 5.52 11.64
N SER A 337 0.44 4.48 11.50
CA SER A 337 0.83 3.89 10.22
C SER A 337 0.56 2.40 10.21
N LEU A 338 0.15 1.90 9.05
CA LEU A 338 -0.13 0.50 8.78
C LEU A 338 0.79 0.02 7.67
N ALA A 339 1.60 -0.99 7.94
CA ALA A 339 2.42 -1.64 6.95
C ALA A 339 2.00 -3.09 6.74
N THR A 340 1.98 -3.58 5.50
CA THR A 340 1.59 -4.95 5.15
C THR A 340 2.62 -5.56 4.21
N SER A 341 3.10 -6.76 4.53
CA SER A 341 3.86 -7.63 3.63
C SER A 341 3.02 -8.87 3.31
N GLY A 342 2.81 -9.14 2.02
CA GLY A 342 2.00 -10.28 1.57
C GLY A 342 2.63 -11.03 0.40
N THR A 343 2.38 -12.34 0.30
CA THR A 343 2.89 -13.17 -0.80
C THR A 343 2.27 -12.83 -2.17
N TYR A 344 1.18 -12.05 -2.20
CA TYR A 344 0.41 -11.74 -3.39
C TYR A 344 0.88 -10.51 -4.17
N GLU A 345 1.79 -9.70 -3.64
CA GLU A 345 2.16 -8.41 -4.26
C GLU A 345 2.93 -8.57 -5.58
N LYS A 346 4.12 -9.16 -5.51
CA LYS A 346 4.99 -9.46 -6.66
C LYS A 346 5.34 -10.94 -6.59
N THR A 347 5.04 -11.67 -7.67
CA THR A 347 5.27 -13.11 -7.73
C THR A 347 5.99 -13.56 -8.99
N VAL A 348 6.83 -14.58 -8.87
CA VAL A 348 7.37 -15.36 -10.00
C VAL A 348 6.84 -16.78 -9.95
N SER A 349 6.62 -17.38 -11.12
CA SER A 349 6.25 -18.79 -11.24
C SER A 349 7.49 -19.67 -11.36
N VAL A 350 7.57 -20.71 -10.54
CA VAL A 350 8.60 -21.74 -10.60
C VAL A 350 7.93 -23.10 -10.69
N GLY A 351 7.94 -23.68 -11.90
CA GLY A 351 7.11 -24.85 -12.19
C GLY A 351 5.63 -24.53 -12.01
N LYS A 352 4.95 -25.24 -11.10
CA LYS A 352 3.54 -25.03 -10.75
C LYS A 352 3.32 -24.14 -9.52
N SER A 353 4.41 -23.73 -8.86
CA SER A 353 4.35 -22.95 -7.61
C SER A 353 4.55 -21.46 -7.88
N ARG A 354 3.83 -20.63 -7.13
CA ARG A 354 4.02 -19.16 -7.10
C ARG A 354 4.85 -18.78 -5.88
N HIS A 355 5.89 -18.01 -6.12
CA HIS A 355 6.80 -17.51 -5.09
C HIS A 355 6.74 -15.99 -5.07
N SER A 356 6.74 -15.40 -3.88
CA SER A 356 6.69 -13.94 -3.68
C SER A 356 8.08 -13.31 -3.71
N HIS A 357 8.13 -11.98 -3.78
CA HIS A 357 9.38 -11.21 -3.69
C HIS A 357 10.04 -11.20 -2.31
N ILE A 358 9.38 -11.77 -1.29
CA ILE A 358 9.92 -11.88 0.06
C ILE A 358 10.84 -13.11 0.09
N ILE A 359 12.13 -12.88 0.30
CA ILE A 359 13.15 -13.93 0.36
C ILE A 359 13.50 -14.21 1.82
N ASP A 360 13.50 -15.47 2.23
CA ASP A 360 14.05 -15.88 3.52
C ASP A 360 15.59 -16.02 3.39
N PRO A 361 16.39 -15.13 4.01
CA PRO A 361 17.85 -15.15 3.87
C PRO A 361 18.51 -16.40 4.49
N ARG A 362 17.79 -17.18 5.31
CA ARG A 362 18.32 -18.41 5.92
C ARG A 362 18.26 -19.59 4.96
N THR A 363 17.25 -19.60 4.09
CA THR A 363 17.03 -20.67 3.11
C THR A 363 17.41 -20.26 1.69
N ASP A 364 17.61 -18.95 1.45
CA ASP A 364 17.73 -18.31 0.14
C ASP A 364 16.49 -18.43 -0.74
N GLU A 365 15.36 -18.86 -0.17
CA GLU A 365 14.16 -19.16 -0.93
C GLU A 365 13.14 -18.02 -0.89
N ALA A 366 12.52 -17.79 -2.03
CA ALA A 366 11.35 -16.93 -2.13
C ALA A 366 10.13 -17.61 -1.49
N ILE A 367 9.50 -16.93 -0.55
CA ILE A 367 8.38 -17.49 0.23
C ILE A 367 7.14 -17.62 -0.66
N GLY A 368 6.53 -18.81 -0.66
CA GLY A 368 5.28 -19.11 -1.36
C GLY A 368 4.07 -19.22 -0.43
N GLY A 369 2.93 -19.64 -0.99
CA GLY A 369 1.67 -19.81 -0.26
C GLY A 369 0.86 -18.51 -0.12
N ALA A 370 -0.19 -18.55 0.69
CA ALA A 370 -1.06 -17.42 1.00
C ALA A 370 -0.75 -16.94 2.43
N VAL A 371 0.09 -15.92 2.54
CA VAL A 371 0.50 -15.33 3.83
C VAL A 371 0.49 -13.80 3.72
N SER A 372 0.00 -13.14 4.76
CA SER A 372 0.05 -11.69 4.92
C SER A 372 0.36 -11.34 6.37
N VAL A 373 1.26 -10.39 6.59
CA VAL A 373 1.47 -9.77 7.90
C VAL A 373 1.22 -8.30 7.79
N THR A 374 0.42 -7.77 8.70
CA THR A 374 0.15 -6.35 8.84
C THR A 374 0.57 -5.88 10.22
N VAL A 375 1.30 -4.77 10.28
CA VAL A 375 1.80 -4.12 11.51
C VAL A 375 1.23 -2.69 11.58
N LEU A 376 0.61 -2.36 12.71
CA LEU A 376 0.22 -1.02 13.12
C LEU A 376 1.29 -0.47 14.07
N LEU A 377 1.82 0.73 13.79
CA LEU A 377 2.73 1.45 14.67
C LEU A 377 2.70 2.96 14.32
N ASP A 378 3.10 3.83 15.24
CA ASP A 378 3.23 5.28 14.99
C ASP A 378 4.52 5.67 14.23
N ASP A 379 5.49 4.76 14.15
CA ASP A 379 6.65 4.85 13.27
C ASP A 379 6.42 4.02 11.99
N ALA A 380 6.17 4.72 10.88
CA ALA A 380 5.89 4.11 9.59
C ALA A 380 7.05 3.28 9.02
N GLU A 381 8.28 3.73 9.23
CA GLU A 381 9.48 3.06 8.73
C GLU A 381 9.70 1.74 9.46
N ILE A 382 9.63 1.80 10.79
CA ILE A 382 9.75 0.60 11.63
C ILE A 382 8.58 -0.35 11.39
N ALA A 383 7.34 0.15 11.23
CA ALA A 383 6.20 -0.71 10.88
C ALA A 383 6.49 -1.56 9.64
N ASP A 384 7.02 -0.95 8.58
CA ASP A 384 7.35 -1.63 7.33
C ASP A 384 8.46 -2.67 7.53
N ALA A 385 9.53 -2.31 8.23
CA ALA A 385 10.62 -3.23 8.53
C ALA A 385 10.14 -4.45 9.34
N LEU A 386 9.34 -4.22 10.37
CA LEU A 386 8.85 -5.26 11.28
C LEU A 386 7.96 -6.30 10.62
N THR A 387 7.27 -5.96 9.51
CA THR A 387 6.45 -6.96 8.81
C THR A 387 7.26 -8.19 8.42
N LYS A 388 8.56 -8.08 8.08
CA LYS A 388 9.38 -9.21 7.58
C LYS A 388 9.76 -10.18 8.70
N PRO A 389 10.32 -9.75 9.85
CA PRO A 389 10.57 -10.65 10.97
C PRO A 389 9.32 -11.40 11.44
N PHE A 390 8.17 -10.74 11.52
CA PHE A 390 6.91 -11.39 11.88
C PHE A 390 6.44 -12.38 10.82
N PHE A 391 6.64 -12.08 9.55
CA PHE A 391 6.29 -12.94 8.42
C PHE A 391 7.12 -14.23 8.38
N MET A 392 8.41 -14.14 8.70
CA MET A 392 9.35 -15.27 8.65
C MET A 392 9.50 -16.02 9.97
N SER A 393 9.08 -15.39 11.07
CA SER A 393 8.99 -16.08 12.37
C SER A 393 7.91 -17.17 12.30
N PRO A 394 8.15 -18.36 12.89
CA PRO A 394 7.11 -19.38 12.97
C PRO A 394 5.84 -18.80 13.61
N PRO A 395 4.62 -19.15 13.11
CA PRO A 395 3.34 -18.66 13.66
C PRO A 395 3.10 -18.98 15.14
N ARG A 396 4.02 -19.67 15.82
CA ARG A 396 3.95 -20.12 17.21
C ARG A 396 5.10 -19.64 18.10
N SER A 397 6.00 -18.80 17.61
CA SER A 397 7.04 -18.21 18.47
C SER A 397 6.49 -17.01 19.24
N ALA A 398 5.55 -17.27 20.16
CA ALA A 398 4.91 -16.26 20.99
C ALA A 398 5.94 -15.44 21.77
N GLU A 399 7.03 -16.07 22.23
CA GLU A 399 8.15 -15.41 22.88
C GLU A 399 8.89 -14.45 21.96
N TYR A 400 9.10 -14.83 20.69
CA TYR A 400 9.72 -13.97 19.68
C TYR A 400 8.86 -12.73 19.43
N TRP A 401 7.54 -12.92 19.30
CA TRP A 401 6.62 -11.81 19.10
C TRP A 401 6.54 -10.90 20.32
N ALA A 402 6.48 -11.49 21.52
CA ALA A 402 6.46 -10.75 22.77
C ALA A 402 7.70 -9.86 22.93
N LYS A 403 8.90 -10.33 22.54
CA LYS A 403 10.13 -9.52 22.56
C LYS A 403 9.98 -8.25 21.71
N TRP A 404 9.47 -8.36 20.50
CA TRP A 404 9.27 -7.21 19.61
C TRP A 404 8.17 -6.28 20.10
N LEU A 405 7.04 -6.83 20.53
CA LEU A 405 5.91 -6.07 21.05
C LEU A 405 6.25 -5.35 22.38
N ALA A 406 7.14 -5.92 23.20
CA ALA A 406 7.66 -5.25 24.39
C ALA A 406 8.57 -4.06 24.03
N ARG A 407 9.37 -4.19 22.96
CA ARG A 407 10.21 -3.10 22.46
C ARG A 407 9.40 -1.96 21.82
N PHE A 408 8.29 -2.29 21.17
CA PHE A 408 7.39 -1.35 20.53
C PHE A 408 6.01 -1.43 21.19
N PRO A 409 5.80 -0.79 22.34
CA PRO A 409 4.60 -0.98 23.16
C PRO A 409 3.30 -0.54 22.49
N LYS A 410 3.37 0.28 21.43
CA LYS A 410 2.20 0.66 20.61
C LYS A 410 1.97 -0.25 19.41
N ALA A 411 2.90 -1.16 19.12
CA ALA A 411 2.80 -2.03 17.97
C ALA A 411 1.62 -3.00 18.12
N SER A 412 0.90 -3.22 17.03
CA SER A 412 -0.11 -4.27 16.92
C SER A 412 0.01 -4.97 15.58
N ILE A 413 -0.27 -6.27 15.56
CA ILE A 413 0.06 -7.12 14.44
C ILE A 413 -1.10 -8.06 14.16
N ILE A 414 -1.35 -8.31 12.89
CA ILE A 414 -2.15 -9.44 12.42
C ILE A 414 -1.38 -10.23 11.37
N LEU A 415 -1.20 -11.53 11.62
CA LEU A 415 -0.72 -12.51 10.64
C LEU A 415 -1.93 -13.26 10.13
N MET A 416 -2.05 -13.36 8.81
CA MET A 416 -3.05 -14.16 8.13
C MET A 416 -2.37 -15.21 7.25
N THR A 417 -2.84 -16.44 7.32
CA THR A 417 -2.37 -17.56 6.50
C THR A 417 -3.58 -18.30 5.92
N ALA A 418 -3.39 -19.03 4.84
CA ALA A 418 -4.44 -19.94 4.36
C ALA A 418 -3.91 -21.35 4.01
N PRO A 419 -3.38 -22.10 4.98
CA PRO A 419 -2.94 -23.47 4.76
C PRO A 419 -4.16 -24.33 4.36
N GLY A 420 -4.17 -24.85 3.14
CA GLY A 420 -5.30 -25.63 2.63
C GLY A 420 -6.52 -24.82 2.18
N GLY A 421 -6.39 -23.49 2.05
CA GLY A 421 -7.41 -22.62 1.42
C GLY A 421 -8.39 -21.93 2.38
N ASN A 422 -8.46 -22.35 3.64
CA ASN A 422 -9.22 -21.66 4.68
C ASN A 422 -8.37 -20.57 5.32
N LEU A 423 -8.92 -19.37 5.50
CA LEU A 423 -8.22 -18.28 6.14
C LEU A 423 -8.10 -18.51 7.64
N GLU A 424 -6.87 -18.41 8.15
CA GLU A 424 -6.52 -18.42 9.56
C GLU A 424 -5.82 -17.09 9.90
N TRP A 425 -5.95 -16.64 11.15
CA TRP A 425 -5.29 -15.42 11.60
C TRP A 425 -4.83 -15.48 13.05
N ILE A 426 -3.81 -14.70 13.37
CA ILE A 426 -3.28 -14.46 14.71
C ILE A 426 -3.11 -12.96 14.88
N ARG A 427 -3.57 -12.41 16.01
CA ARG A 427 -3.42 -10.98 16.34
C ARG A 427 -2.78 -10.79 17.70
N ALA A 428 -1.89 -9.82 17.82
CA ALA A 428 -1.14 -9.54 19.04
C ALA A 428 -0.74 -8.06 19.14
N GLY A 429 -0.41 -7.59 20.35
CA GLY A 429 0.00 -6.21 20.62
C GLY A 429 -1.08 -5.36 21.30
N ALA A 430 -0.75 -4.09 21.54
CA ALA A 430 -1.52 -3.20 22.43
C ALA A 430 -2.94 -2.87 21.96
N HIS A 431 -3.17 -2.97 20.66
CA HIS A 431 -4.40 -2.59 19.97
C HIS A 431 -4.88 -3.71 19.04
N ALA A 432 -4.54 -4.96 19.33
CA ALA A 432 -4.86 -6.11 18.49
C ALA A 432 -6.39 -6.28 18.28
N GLU A 433 -7.19 -5.87 19.25
CA GLU A 433 -8.66 -5.86 19.19
C GLU A 433 -9.23 -4.96 18.09
N ARG A 434 -8.47 -3.94 17.65
CA ARG A 434 -8.87 -3.01 16.59
C ARG A 434 -8.83 -3.61 15.18
N PHE A 435 -8.18 -4.77 15.00
CA PHE A 435 -8.34 -5.56 13.78
C PHE A 435 -9.69 -6.27 13.80
N LEU A 436 -10.65 -5.72 13.04
CA LEU A 436 -12.02 -6.23 12.91
C LEU A 436 -12.09 -7.19 11.72
N ILE A 437 -12.67 -8.37 11.94
CA ILE A 437 -12.72 -9.47 10.97
C ILE A 437 -14.19 -9.75 10.62
N LEU A 438 -14.46 -10.04 9.34
CA LEU A 438 -15.82 -10.32 8.88
C LEU A 438 -16.39 -11.59 9.54
N PRO A 439 -17.67 -11.59 10.00
CA PRO A 439 -18.28 -12.73 10.71
C PRO A 439 -18.40 -14.04 9.91
N LEU A 440 -18.13 -14.03 8.61
CA LEU A 440 -18.29 -15.18 7.71
C LEU A 440 -17.08 -16.14 7.72
N GLU A 441 -16.01 -15.80 8.45
CA GLU A 441 -14.79 -16.59 8.45
C GLU A 441 -14.58 -17.26 9.82
N THR A 442 -14.36 -18.58 9.80
CA THR A 442 -14.11 -19.38 11.01
C THR A 442 -12.61 -19.47 11.25
N GLY A 443 -12.04 -18.54 11.99
CA GLY A 443 -10.62 -18.52 12.37
C GLY A 443 -10.41 -18.73 13.87
N ARG A 444 -9.27 -19.33 14.25
CA ARG A 444 -8.87 -19.48 15.65
C ARG A 444 -8.25 -18.18 16.17
N THR A 445 -8.96 -17.47 17.04
CA THR A 445 -8.39 -16.29 17.71
C THR A 445 -7.41 -16.74 18.81
N HIS A 446 -6.11 -16.64 18.56
CA HIS A 446 -5.10 -16.70 19.61
C HIS A 446 -4.71 -15.27 20.00
N VAL A 447 -5.19 -14.82 21.17
CA VAL A 447 -4.75 -13.55 21.77
C VAL A 447 -3.53 -13.85 22.62
N ALA A 448 -2.33 -13.55 22.13
CA ALA A 448 -1.15 -13.49 22.97
C ALA A 448 -1.23 -12.18 23.78
N LYS A 449 -1.75 -12.25 25.01
CA LYS A 449 -1.68 -11.13 25.95
C LYS A 449 -0.25 -11.02 26.45
N THR A 450 0.36 -9.85 26.26
CA THR A 450 1.54 -9.45 27.01
C THR A 450 1.08 -9.16 28.43
N ASN A 451 1.51 -9.98 29.40
CA ASN A 451 1.35 -9.68 30.83
C ASN A 451 2.36 -8.64 31.28
#